data_AF-A0AAI9TJC8-F1
#
_entry.id   AF-A0AAI9TJC8-F1
#
_cell.length_a   1.000
_cell.length_b   1.000
_cell.length_c   1.000
_cell.angle_alpha   90.00
_cell.angle_beta   90.00
_cell.angle_gamma   90.00
#
_symmetry.space_group_name_H-M   'P 1'
#
loop_
_entity.id
_entity.type
_entity.pdbx_description
1 polymer ?
#
loop_
_entity_poly.entity_id
_entity_poly.type
_entity_poly.pdbx_seq_one_letter_code
_entity_poly.pdbx_strand_id
1 'polypeptide(L)'
;MGNVIEHAKAHATGKIETPEYERLLNAYRYELYSWCLKTDSYPNDDPRWPAVAEAFRHACILHTSRLLDVTQPAEAPMIQNSVTAILDSLAEIPAECRLIELVVMPLFMAGADALSPYARHYVLLRFDHIRAHGGVGNHVSISLLRSVWDGRGRQAKHDSSNIPWGWFTRDSGSEQQHDYLII
;
A
#
# COMPACT_ATOMS: atom_id res chain seq x y z
N MET A 1 11.95 -5.33 1.06
CA MET A 1 11.26 -4.42 2.01
C MET A 1 12.07 -4.15 3.28
N GLY A 2 12.75 -5.16 3.88
CA GLY A 2 13.54 -4.99 5.11
C GLY A 2 14.49 -3.79 5.10
N ASN A 3 15.35 -3.69 4.08
CA ASN A 3 16.31 -2.58 3.99
C ASN A 3 15.66 -1.19 3.86
N VAL A 4 14.50 -1.08 3.21
CA VAL A 4 13.78 0.21 3.07
C VAL A 4 13.30 0.72 4.42
N ILE A 5 12.71 -0.18 5.23
CA ILE A 5 12.24 0.14 6.58
C ILE A 5 13.42 0.46 7.49
N GLU A 6 14.53 -0.27 7.37
CA GLU A 6 15.76 0.00 8.12
C GLU A 6 16.34 1.38 7.81
N HIS A 7 16.39 1.77 6.53
CA HIS A 7 16.84 3.10 6.13
C HIS A 7 15.88 4.20 6.59
N ALA A 8 14.56 3.97 6.53
CA ALA A 8 13.58 4.92 7.08
C ALA A 8 13.78 5.12 8.60
N LYS A 9 14.01 4.04 9.35
CA LYS A 9 14.35 4.11 10.78
C LYS A 9 15.68 4.83 11.02
N ALA A 10 16.69 4.57 10.21
CA ALA A 10 17.99 5.23 10.29
C ALA A 10 17.87 6.73 10.04
N HIS A 11 17.10 7.15 9.03
CA HIS A 11 16.83 8.56 8.74
C HIS A 11 16.06 9.24 9.87
N ALA A 12 14.99 8.60 10.36
CA ALA A 12 14.19 9.12 11.48
C ALA A 12 15.00 9.28 12.79
N THR A 13 16.07 8.50 12.96
CA THR A 13 17.00 8.59 14.12
C THR A 13 18.23 9.46 13.84
N GLY A 14 18.31 10.12 12.68
CA GLY A 14 19.43 10.98 12.30
C GLY A 14 20.73 10.25 11.97
N LYS A 15 20.68 8.92 11.77
CA LYS A 15 21.86 8.09 11.45
C LYS A 15 22.31 8.22 9.98
N ILE A 16 21.40 8.62 9.09
CA ILE A 16 21.70 8.91 7.69
C ILE A 16 21.09 10.27 7.33
N GLU A 17 21.77 11.03 6.48
CA GLU A 17 21.29 12.34 6.03
C GLU A 17 20.20 12.20 4.96
N THR A 18 19.37 13.23 4.81
CA THR A 18 18.27 13.25 3.83
C THR A 18 18.71 12.95 2.39
N PRO A 19 19.81 13.52 1.85
CA PRO A 19 20.24 13.21 0.48
C PRO A 19 20.62 11.75 0.28
N GLU A 20 21.25 11.13 1.29
CA GLU A 20 21.62 9.72 1.26
C GLU A 20 20.37 8.83 1.34
N TYR A 21 19.45 9.15 2.25
CA TYR A 21 18.17 8.47 2.39
C TYR A 21 17.37 8.49 1.08
N GLU A 22 17.22 9.67 0.46
CA GLU A 22 16.51 9.82 -0.80
C GLU A 22 17.17 9.02 -1.93
N ARG A 23 18.52 9.05 -2.01
CA ARG A 23 19.26 8.25 -2.99
C ARG A 23 19.00 6.76 -2.82
N LEU A 24 19.05 6.24 -1.59
CA LEU A 24 18.82 4.83 -1.29
C LEU A 24 17.40 4.41 -1.67
N LEU A 25 16.37 5.16 -1.24
CA LEU A 25 14.98 4.82 -1.54
C LEU A 25 14.66 4.93 -3.03
N ASN A 26 15.25 5.90 -3.75
CA ASN A 26 15.12 5.97 -5.20
C ASN A 26 15.76 4.78 -5.90
N ALA A 27 16.91 4.30 -5.44
CA ALA A 27 17.56 3.10 -5.97
C ALA A 27 16.66 1.86 -5.78
N TYR A 28 16.10 1.65 -4.58
CA TYR A 28 15.15 0.56 -4.33
C TYR A 28 13.90 0.65 -5.23
N ARG A 29 13.35 1.85 -5.42
CA ARG A 29 12.20 2.04 -6.30
C ARG A 29 12.54 1.70 -7.75
N TYR A 30 13.74 2.06 -8.22
CA TYR A 30 14.22 1.70 -9.55
C TYR A 30 14.40 0.17 -9.70
N GLU A 31 14.95 -0.50 -8.70
CA GLU A 31 15.03 -1.97 -8.66
C GLU A 31 13.65 -2.61 -8.75
N LEU A 32 12.65 -2.10 -8.00
CA LEU A 32 11.28 -2.61 -8.06
C LEU A 32 10.61 -2.40 -9.43
N TYR A 33 10.96 -1.36 -10.18
CA TYR A 33 10.47 -1.15 -11.54
C TYR A 33 11.17 -2.04 -12.57
N SER A 34 12.45 -2.37 -12.35
CA SER A 34 13.24 -3.22 -13.24
C SER A 34 13.15 -4.71 -12.88
N TRP A 35 12.53 -5.04 -11.75
CA TRP A 35 12.38 -6.42 -11.30
C TRP A 35 11.48 -7.21 -12.25
N CYS A 36 12.08 -8.22 -12.89
CA CYS A 36 11.36 -9.21 -13.67
C CYS A 36 10.81 -10.29 -12.73
N LEU A 37 9.48 -10.48 -12.74
CA LEU A 37 8.82 -11.60 -12.09
C LEU A 37 9.24 -12.91 -12.77
N LYS A 38 10.35 -13.49 -12.32
CA LYS A 38 10.75 -14.84 -12.73
C LYS A 38 9.79 -15.85 -12.14
N THR A 39 9.52 -16.91 -12.89
CA THR A 39 8.59 -17.99 -12.56
C THR A 39 9.14 -18.98 -11.53
N ASP A 40 10.38 -18.81 -11.07
CA ASP A 40 11.19 -19.97 -10.69
C ASP A 40 11.09 -20.40 -9.22
N SER A 41 10.30 -19.75 -8.37
CA SER A 41 10.09 -20.26 -7.00
C SER A 41 8.87 -19.65 -6.32
N TYR A 42 7.68 -20.13 -6.66
CA TYR A 42 6.50 -19.93 -5.83
C TYR A 42 6.26 -21.12 -4.89
N PRO A 43 5.53 -20.94 -3.78
CA PRO A 43 5.24 -22.04 -2.85
C PRO A 43 4.57 -23.26 -3.48
N ASN A 44 3.88 -23.09 -4.62
CA ASN A 44 3.27 -24.15 -5.42
C ASN A 44 3.00 -23.65 -6.86
N ASP A 45 2.47 -24.54 -7.70
CA ASP A 45 2.22 -24.30 -9.14
C ASP A 45 0.96 -23.46 -9.43
N ASP A 46 0.41 -22.74 -8.44
CA ASP A 46 -0.76 -21.89 -8.68
C ASP A 46 -0.43 -20.76 -9.67
N PRO A 47 -1.12 -20.68 -10.83
CA PRO A 47 -0.78 -19.72 -11.88
C PRO A 47 -1.05 -18.26 -11.48
N ARG A 48 -1.66 -18.01 -10.33
CA ARG A 48 -2.01 -16.66 -9.83
C ARG A 48 -0.92 -16.05 -8.96
N TRP A 49 0.15 -16.78 -8.62
CA TRP A 49 1.28 -16.22 -7.89
C TRP A 49 1.93 -14.99 -8.52
N PRO A 50 2.09 -14.89 -9.86
CA PRO A 50 2.56 -13.66 -10.49
C PRO A 50 1.71 -12.45 -10.16
N ALA A 51 0.39 -12.60 -10.08
CA ALA A 51 -0.53 -11.52 -9.72
C ALA A 51 -0.34 -11.07 -8.26
N VAL A 52 -0.13 -12.01 -7.33
CA VAL A 52 0.21 -11.68 -5.94
C VAL A 52 1.53 -10.91 -5.90
N ALA A 53 2.56 -11.40 -6.58
CA ALA A 53 3.88 -10.78 -6.59
C ALA A 53 3.86 -9.36 -7.20
N GLU A 54 3.10 -9.16 -8.27
CA GLU A 54 2.92 -7.87 -8.93
C GLU A 54 2.21 -6.86 -8.03
N ALA A 55 1.15 -7.29 -7.33
CA ALA A 55 0.47 -6.46 -6.34
C ALA A 55 1.42 -6.01 -5.22
N PHE A 56 2.25 -6.92 -4.70
CA PHE A 56 3.26 -6.57 -3.69
C PHE A 56 4.34 -5.63 -4.24
N ARG A 57 4.81 -5.84 -5.46
CA ARG A 57 5.80 -4.98 -6.12
C ARG A 57 5.32 -3.54 -6.16
N HIS A 58 4.09 -3.32 -6.63
CA HIS A 58 3.49 -1.98 -6.67
C HIS A 58 3.14 -1.41 -5.30
N ALA A 59 2.76 -2.25 -4.34
CA ALA A 59 2.56 -1.78 -2.98
C ALA A 59 3.87 -1.29 -2.33
N CYS A 60 5.00 -1.95 -2.63
CA CYS A 60 6.33 -1.50 -2.20
C CYS A 60 6.73 -0.17 -2.86
N ILE A 61 6.39 0.00 -4.14
CA ILE A 61 6.60 1.27 -4.87
C ILE A 61 5.80 2.40 -4.22
N LEU A 62 4.52 2.17 -3.91
CA LEU A 62 3.68 3.14 -3.20
C LEU A 62 4.26 3.48 -1.83
N HIS A 63 4.63 2.47 -1.04
CA HIS A 63 5.20 2.67 0.29
C HIS A 63 6.48 3.52 0.24
N THR A 64 7.40 3.19 -0.67
CA THR A 64 8.64 3.94 -0.86
C THR A 64 8.37 5.37 -1.30
N SER A 65 7.37 5.59 -2.16
CA SER A 65 6.98 6.93 -2.61
C SER A 65 6.42 7.78 -1.46
N ARG A 66 5.59 7.18 -0.59
CA ARG A 66 5.05 7.84 0.60
C ARG A 66 6.11 8.12 1.67
N LEU A 67 7.16 7.30 1.74
CA LEU A 67 8.33 7.51 2.61
C LEU A 67 9.25 8.63 2.13
N LEU A 68 9.36 8.81 0.81
CA LEU A 68 10.13 9.90 0.20
C LEU A 68 9.38 11.24 0.29
N ASP A 69 8.08 11.22 -0.01
CA ASP A 69 7.22 12.39 0.05
C ASP A 69 5.80 12.00 0.47
N VAL A 70 5.50 12.26 1.74
CA VAL A 70 4.20 11.98 2.33
C VAL A 70 3.10 12.91 1.78
N THR A 71 3.48 14.09 1.25
CA THR A 71 2.58 15.13 0.75
C THR A 71 2.28 15.00 -0.74
N GLN A 72 3.07 14.22 -1.48
CA GLN A 72 2.89 13.98 -2.91
C GLN A 72 1.42 13.67 -3.25
N PRO A 73 0.76 14.41 -4.16
CA PRO A 73 -0.64 14.20 -4.48
C PRO A 73 -0.96 12.74 -4.81
N ALA A 74 -2.14 12.26 -4.40
CA ALA A 74 -2.61 10.93 -4.78
C ALA A 74 -2.82 10.84 -6.30
N GLU A 75 -3.14 11.96 -6.96
CA GLU A 75 -3.29 12.15 -8.41
C GLU A 75 -1.98 11.98 -9.19
N ALA A 76 -0.82 11.98 -8.52
CA ALA A 76 0.46 11.86 -9.20
C ALA A 76 0.48 10.58 -10.07
N PRO A 77 0.90 10.66 -11.35
CA PRO A 77 0.79 9.52 -12.28
C PRO A 77 1.45 8.24 -11.76
N MET A 78 2.60 8.35 -11.11
CA MET A 78 3.29 7.20 -10.50
C MET A 78 2.46 6.49 -9.43
N ILE A 79 1.72 7.25 -8.63
CA ILE A 79 0.84 6.73 -7.58
C ILE A 79 -0.34 6.01 -8.23
N GLN A 80 -1.07 6.68 -9.13
CA GLN A 80 -2.23 6.07 -9.78
C GLN A 80 -1.87 4.88 -10.67
N ASN A 81 -0.73 4.90 -11.36
CA ASN A 81 -0.23 3.75 -12.11
C ASN A 81 -0.04 2.53 -11.19
N SER A 82 0.49 2.75 -9.98
CA SER A 82 0.67 1.66 -9.00
C SER A 82 -0.65 1.21 -8.38
N VAL A 83 -1.59 2.13 -8.10
CA VAL A 83 -2.95 1.79 -7.67
C VAL A 83 -3.62 0.90 -8.72
N THR A 84 -3.62 1.31 -9.99
CA THR A 84 -4.19 0.53 -11.09
C THR A 84 -3.54 -0.84 -11.21
N ALA A 85 -2.21 -0.91 -11.23
CA ALA A 85 -1.51 -2.18 -11.35
C ALA A 85 -1.81 -3.16 -10.20
N ILE A 86 -1.97 -2.66 -8.97
CA ILE A 86 -2.42 -3.48 -7.84
C ILE A 86 -3.84 -3.99 -8.09
N LEU A 87 -4.79 -3.11 -8.42
CA LEU A 87 -6.19 -3.50 -8.59
C LEU A 87 -6.39 -4.45 -9.77
N ASP A 88 -5.69 -4.24 -10.87
CA ASP A 88 -5.69 -5.13 -12.04
C ASP A 88 -5.12 -6.50 -11.68
N SER A 89 -3.97 -6.55 -10.97
CA SER A 89 -3.40 -7.81 -10.48
C SER A 89 -4.37 -8.54 -9.54
N LEU A 90 -5.08 -7.82 -8.69
CA LEU A 90 -6.07 -8.42 -7.80
C LEU A 90 -7.30 -8.95 -8.55
N ALA A 91 -7.64 -8.39 -9.70
CA ALA A 91 -8.74 -8.89 -10.52
C ALA A 91 -8.48 -10.31 -11.07
N GLU A 92 -7.22 -10.68 -11.28
CA GLU A 92 -6.79 -12.02 -11.71
C GLU A 92 -6.93 -13.09 -10.62
N ILE A 93 -7.15 -12.68 -9.36
CA ILE A 93 -7.35 -13.59 -8.22
C ILE A 93 -8.86 -13.70 -7.96
N PRO A 94 -9.50 -14.85 -8.22
CA PRO A 94 -10.92 -15.04 -7.93
C PRO A 94 -11.22 -14.92 -6.44
N ALA A 95 -12.47 -14.57 -6.11
CA ALA A 95 -12.91 -14.36 -4.73
C ALA A 95 -12.75 -15.63 -3.88
N GLU A 96 -12.85 -16.82 -4.48
CA GLU A 96 -12.79 -18.13 -3.85
C GLU A 96 -11.34 -18.64 -3.69
N CYS A 97 -10.37 -17.97 -4.30
CA CYS A 97 -8.96 -18.34 -4.23
C CYS A 97 -8.33 -17.87 -2.91
N ARG A 98 -7.74 -18.79 -2.14
CA ARG A 98 -7.08 -18.48 -0.86
C ARG A 98 -5.93 -17.49 -0.96
N LEU A 99 -5.31 -17.32 -2.13
CA LEU A 99 -4.26 -16.31 -2.33
C LEU A 99 -4.76 -14.88 -2.07
N ILE A 100 -6.08 -14.65 -2.09
CA ILE A 100 -6.66 -13.35 -1.76
C ILE A 100 -6.32 -12.90 -0.33
N GLU A 101 -6.11 -13.83 0.60
CA GLU A 101 -5.73 -13.53 1.98
C GLU A 101 -4.35 -12.87 2.08
N LEU A 102 -3.46 -13.14 1.12
CA LEU A 102 -2.09 -12.62 1.11
C LEU A 102 -2.03 -11.14 0.69
N VAL A 103 -3.05 -10.63 -0.01
CA VAL A 103 -3.01 -9.31 -0.63
C VAL A 103 -3.66 -8.21 0.21
N VAL A 104 -3.87 -8.44 1.52
CA VAL A 104 -4.41 -7.44 2.45
C VAL A 104 -3.62 -6.14 2.41
N MET A 105 -2.28 -6.21 2.45
CA MET A 105 -1.43 -5.03 2.41
C MET A 105 -1.49 -4.31 1.06
N PRO A 106 -1.25 -4.98 -0.09
CA PRO A 106 -1.42 -4.33 -1.39
C PRO A 106 -2.79 -3.67 -1.57
N LEU A 107 -3.85 -4.36 -1.17
CA LEU A 107 -5.22 -3.85 -1.26
C LEU A 107 -5.42 -2.60 -0.40
N PHE A 108 -4.90 -2.58 0.82
CA PHE A 108 -4.95 -1.41 1.69
C PHE A 108 -4.20 -0.22 1.09
N MET A 109 -2.98 -0.44 0.59
CA MET A 109 -2.16 0.61 -0.01
C MET A 109 -2.83 1.22 -1.24
N ALA A 110 -3.36 0.38 -2.14
CA ALA A 110 -4.11 0.84 -3.30
C ALA A 110 -5.39 1.59 -2.86
N GLY A 111 -6.08 1.09 -1.84
CA GLY A 111 -7.27 1.72 -1.28
C GLY A 111 -7.03 3.12 -0.73
N ALA A 112 -5.91 3.33 -0.03
CA ALA A 112 -5.58 4.63 0.55
C ALA A 112 -5.41 5.70 -0.54
N ASP A 113 -4.78 5.31 -1.65
CA ASP A 113 -4.51 6.18 -2.80
C ASP A 113 -5.61 6.12 -3.89
N ALA A 114 -6.68 5.36 -3.68
CA ALA A 114 -7.79 5.25 -4.63
C ALA A 114 -8.61 6.55 -4.72
N LEU A 115 -8.64 7.13 -5.92
CA LEU A 115 -9.37 8.38 -6.16
C LEU A 115 -10.83 8.16 -6.56
N SER A 116 -11.10 7.19 -7.42
CA SER A 116 -12.45 6.98 -7.96
C SER A 116 -13.36 6.24 -6.97
N PRO A 117 -14.66 6.58 -6.90
CA PRO A 117 -15.62 5.81 -6.12
C PRO A 117 -15.68 4.33 -6.52
N TYR A 118 -15.50 4.03 -7.81
CA TYR A 118 -15.45 2.67 -8.32
C TYR A 118 -14.29 1.86 -7.76
N ALA A 119 -13.08 2.43 -7.76
CA ALA A 119 -11.90 1.79 -7.17
C ALA A 119 -12.07 1.57 -5.66
N ARG A 120 -12.62 2.57 -4.94
CA ARG A 120 -12.91 2.44 -3.50
C ARG A 120 -13.94 1.36 -3.22
N HIS A 121 -15.01 1.28 -4.01
CA HIS A 121 -16.01 0.24 -3.88
C HIS A 121 -15.42 -1.15 -4.14
N TYR A 122 -14.61 -1.28 -5.21
CA TYR A 122 -13.90 -2.52 -5.51
C TYR A 122 -13.00 -2.93 -4.34
N VAL A 123 -12.25 -1.99 -3.75
CA VAL A 123 -11.41 -2.27 -2.58
C VAL A 123 -12.20 -2.84 -1.41
N LEU A 124 -13.35 -2.22 -1.08
CA LEU A 124 -14.24 -2.72 -0.02
C LEU A 124 -14.76 -4.13 -0.33
N LEU A 125 -15.18 -4.38 -1.56
CA LEU A 125 -15.63 -5.69 -2.01
C LEU A 125 -14.52 -6.76 -1.83
N ARG A 126 -13.27 -6.44 -2.19
CA ARG A 126 -12.15 -7.37 -2.03
C ARG A 126 -11.84 -7.65 -0.55
N PHE A 127 -11.98 -6.67 0.34
CA PHE A 127 -11.87 -6.91 1.78
C PHE A 127 -13.00 -7.82 2.31
N ASP A 128 -14.20 -7.71 1.75
CA ASP A 128 -15.30 -8.60 2.12
C ASP A 128 -15.00 -10.05 1.68
N HIS A 129 -14.42 -10.25 0.50
CA HIS A 129 -13.96 -11.57 0.05
C HIS A 129 -12.88 -12.15 0.99
N ILE A 130 -11.88 -11.35 1.37
CA ILE A 130 -10.84 -11.78 2.33
C ILE A 130 -11.46 -12.20 3.67
N ARG A 131 -12.43 -11.42 4.16
CA ARG A 131 -13.13 -11.73 5.41
C ARG A 131 -13.89 -13.06 5.31
N ALA A 132 -14.48 -13.37 4.16
CA ALA A 132 -15.21 -14.62 3.94
C ALA A 132 -14.33 -15.87 4.05
N HIS A 133 -13.01 -15.75 3.82
CA HIS A 133 -12.05 -16.86 4.00
C HIS A 133 -11.49 -17.00 5.43
N GLY A 134 -12.01 -16.22 6.39
CA GLY A 134 -11.50 -16.24 7.77
C GLY A 134 -10.39 -15.23 8.03
N GLY A 135 -10.18 -14.26 7.12
CA GLY A 135 -9.25 -13.16 7.33
C GLY A 135 -9.60 -12.34 8.57
N VAL A 136 -8.72 -12.38 9.57
CA VAL A 136 -8.83 -11.59 10.80
C VAL A 136 -8.34 -10.17 10.52
N GLY A 137 -9.12 -9.14 10.89
CA GLY A 137 -8.59 -7.77 10.99
C GLY A 137 -9.03 -6.73 9.94
N ASN A 138 -9.92 -7.05 9.00
CA ASN A 138 -10.29 -6.09 7.93
C ASN A 138 -11.05 -4.84 8.41
N HIS A 139 -11.64 -4.85 9.61
CA HIS A 139 -12.48 -3.74 10.08
C HIS A 139 -11.67 -2.46 10.36
N VAL A 140 -10.46 -2.58 10.93
CA VAL A 140 -9.58 -1.44 11.21
C VAL A 140 -9.09 -0.84 9.89
N SER A 141 -8.63 -1.69 8.97
CA SER A 141 -8.19 -1.30 7.62
C SER A 141 -9.29 -0.52 6.88
N ILE A 142 -10.52 -1.05 6.84
CA ILE A 142 -11.66 -0.36 6.20
C ILE A 142 -11.96 0.98 6.88
N SER A 143 -11.93 1.03 8.22
CA SER A 143 -12.17 2.26 8.97
C SER A 143 -11.14 3.34 8.61
N LEU A 144 -9.85 3.00 8.58
CA LEU A 144 -8.78 3.92 8.21
C LEU A 144 -8.93 4.41 6.78
N LEU A 145 -9.27 3.53 5.84
CA LEU A 145 -9.52 3.92 4.44
C LEU A 145 -10.66 4.93 4.33
N ARG A 146 -11.77 4.70 5.05
CA ARG A 146 -12.87 5.67 5.10
C ARG A 146 -12.42 7.01 5.67
N SER A 147 -11.63 7.01 6.75
CA SER A 147 -11.07 8.25 7.32
C SER A 147 -10.21 9.02 6.31
N VAL A 148 -9.39 8.32 5.52
CA VAL A 148 -8.60 8.94 4.43
C VAL A 148 -9.50 9.53 3.36
N TRP A 149 -10.50 8.79 2.90
CA TRP A 149 -11.42 9.26 1.86
C TRP A 149 -12.27 10.45 2.32
N ASP A 150 -12.73 10.44 3.56
CA ASP A 150 -13.46 11.55 4.19
C ASP A 150 -12.55 12.75 4.44
N GLY A 151 -11.28 12.51 4.80
CA GLY A 151 -10.26 13.55 4.89
C GLY A 151 -10.05 14.24 3.55
N ARG A 152 -9.88 13.46 2.48
CA ARG A 152 -9.72 13.97 1.11
C ARG A 152 -10.97 14.73 0.64
N GLY A 153 -12.17 14.25 0.98
CA GLY A 153 -13.42 14.94 0.67
C GLY A 153 -13.60 16.29 1.38
N ARG A 154 -12.87 16.52 2.47
CA ARG A 154 -12.87 17.78 3.24
C ARG A 154 -11.74 18.74 2.86
N GLN A 155 -10.81 18.34 2.00
CA GLN A 155 -9.71 19.21 1.56
C GLN A 155 -10.24 20.43 0.79
N ALA A 156 -9.52 21.54 0.92
CA ALA A 156 -9.82 22.74 0.15
C ALA A 156 -9.65 22.45 -1.35
N LYS A 157 -10.44 23.09 -2.21
CA LYS A 157 -10.45 22.83 -3.67
C LYS A 157 -9.08 22.96 -4.36
N HIS A 158 -8.16 23.71 -3.78
CA HIS A 158 -6.80 23.93 -4.30
C HIS A 158 -5.73 23.11 -3.57
N ASP A 159 -6.10 22.41 -2.50
CA ASP A 159 -5.20 21.51 -1.80
C ASP A 159 -5.28 20.12 -2.45
N SER A 160 -4.19 19.74 -3.11
CA SER A 160 -4.01 18.41 -3.71
C SER A 160 -3.00 17.57 -2.93
N SER A 161 -2.57 18.03 -1.75
CA SER A 161 -1.66 17.24 -0.92
C SER A 161 -2.31 15.93 -0.52
N ASN A 162 -1.50 14.88 -0.38
CA ASN A 162 -2.02 13.61 0.07
C ASN A 162 -2.52 13.67 1.51
N ILE A 163 -3.54 12.86 1.82
CA ILE A 163 -4.03 12.59 3.17
C ILE A 163 -3.42 11.26 3.65
N PRO A 164 -2.40 11.29 4.52
CA PRO A 164 -1.70 10.09 4.96
C PRO A 164 -2.57 9.28 5.92
N TRP A 165 -2.77 8.00 5.63
CA TRP A 165 -3.53 7.08 6.49
C TRP A 165 -2.94 7.00 7.91
N GLY A 166 -1.63 7.20 8.06
CA GLY A 166 -0.94 7.19 9.36
C GLY A 166 -1.31 8.37 10.28
N TRP A 167 -2.03 9.39 9.80
CA TRP A 167 -2.57 10.43 10.69
C TRP A 167 -3.71 9.89 11.56
N PHE A 168 -4.47 8.92 11.06
CA PHE A 168 -5.64 8.37 11.76
C PHE A 168 -5.30 7.21 12.68
N THR A 169 -4.05 6.72 12.68
CA THR A 169 -3.58 5.67 13.59
C THR A 169 -3.11 6.21 14.95
N ARG A 170 -2.99 7.54 15.10
CA ARG A 170 -2.44 8.20 16.30
C ARG A 170 -3.48 8.71 17.30
N ASP A 171 -4.77 8.70 16.95
CA ASP A 171 -5.82 9.41 17.70
C ASP A 171 -6.61 8.54 18.70
N SER A 172 -6.26 7.26 18.87
CA SER A 172 -6.89 6.37 19.85
C SER A 172 -6.01 6.19 21.10
N GLY A 173 -5.97 7.23 21.95
CA GLY A 173 -5.75 7.15 23.40
C GLY A 173 -4.66 6.22 23.95
N SER A 174 -3.62 5.92 23.20
CA SER A 174 -2.56 5.00 23.61
C SER A 174 -1.21 5.54 23.14
N GLU A 175 -0.29 5.68 24.08
CA GLU A 175 1.14 5.95 23.84
C GLU A 175 1.85 4.79 23.11
N GLN A 176 1.11 3.79 22.63
CA GLN A 176 1.62 2.75 21.79
C GLN A 176 1.26 3.07 20.35
N GLN A 177 2.28 3.50 19.61
CA GLN A 177 2.32 3.37 18.16
C GLN A 177 1.82 1.95 17.85
N HIS A 178 0.60 1.85 17.33
CA HIS A 178 0.07 0.60 16.88
C HIS A 178 0.91 0.22 15.67
N ASP A 179 1.95 -0.59 15.91
CA ASP A 179 2.73 -1.35 14.92
C ASP A 179 1.86 -2.33 14.10
N TYR A 180 0.54 -2.14 14.13
CA TYR A 180 -0.40 -2.83 13.29
C TYR A 180 -0.56 -1.99 12.04
N LEU A 181 0.30 -2.26 11.07
CA LEU A 181 -0.09 -2.47 9.67
C LEU A 181 1.19 -2.77 8.90
N ILE A 182 1.26 -4.02 8.43
CA ILE A 182 2.22 -4.55 7.47
C ILE A 182 3.51 -5.10 8.09
N ILE A 183 3.38 -6.22 8.79
CA ILE A 183 4.28 -7.38 8.65
C ILE A 183 3.39 -8.62 8.54
#